data_AF-A0A067FEU2-F1
#
_entry.id   AF-A0A067FEU2-F1
#
_cell.length_a   1.000
_cell.length_b   1.000
_cell.length_c   1.000
_cell.angle_alpha   90.00
_cell.angle_beta   90.00
_cell.angle_gamma   90.00
#
_symmetry.space_group_name_H-M   'P 1'
#
loop_
_entity.id
_entity.type
_entity.pdbx_description
1 polymer ?
#
loop_
_entity_poly.entity_id
_entity_poly.type
_entity_poly.pdbx_seq_one_letter_code
_entity_poly.pdbx_strand_id
1 'polypeptide(L)'
;FIDHGRNAWDRVVTLSPRVDQLWNNYIRMEENLGNVAGARQIFERWMHWMPDHEGWLSYIKFKLRYNEVQRARHIFERLVQCHPYNLSAWINFADFEMKMGEVDRARNVYECAVEIFLADDHDEAEQLFVAFAKFEEMGCNCKETDRARCIYKFALDRIPKGRAEDLYRKFLAFEKQYGDREGIEDAIAGKMRLQYEDGVRKNPMNYDTWFDYIRLEERVGNQERVREVYERAIANVPPAEEKRYWQRYIYLWINYALYKEVDAGDLERTRDVYRTLFIFYFSFSPRMEERRIFKKYIEMELCLGNIDPCRKLYEKYLEWSPENCYAWSKYTELEKSLDETERARAIFELAIAQPILDLPEFLWK
;
A
#
# COMPACT_ATOMS: atom_id res chain seq x y z
N PHE A 1 43.70 -29.65 31.32
CA PHE A 1 43.49 -28.53 30.38
C PHE A 1 42.00 -28.21 30.18
N ILE A 2 41.14 -29.20 29.91
CA ILE A 2 39.69 -28.99 29.67
C ILE A 2 39.00 -28.29 30.86
N ASP A 3 39.23 -28.74 32.09
CA ASP A 3 38.58 -28.14 33.28
C ASP A 3 39.05 -26.70 33.57
N HIS A 4 40.28 -26.36 33.19
CA HIS A 4 40.75 -24.98 33.26
C HIS A 4 40.04 -24.10 32.23
N GLY A 5 39.77 -24.65 31.04
CA GLY A 5 38.96 -23.99 30.00
C GLY A 5 37.52 -23.76 30.46
N ARG A 6 36.88 -24.76 31.10
CA ARG A 6 35.54 -24.62 31.69
C ARG A 6 35.48 -23.54 32.75
N ASN A 7 36.44 -23.53 33.68
CA ASN A 7 36.53 -22.52 34.73
C ASN A 7 36.73 -21.09 34.15
N ALA A 8 37.51 -20.96 33.08
CA ALA A 8 37.69 -19.68 32.38
C ALA A 8 36.39 -19.22 31.74
N TRP A 9 35.70 -20.09 30.99
CA TRP A 9 34.41 -19.77 30.37
C TRP A 9 33.33 -19.47 31.41
N ASP A 10 33.25 -20.21 32.51
CA ASP A 10 32.29 -19.96 33.59
C ASP A 10 32.50 -18.58 34.24
N ARG A 11 33.75 -18.16 34.46
CA ARG A 11 34.06 -16.81 34.93
C ARG A 11 33.67 -15.74 33.91
N VAL A 12 34.00 -15.95 32.63
CA VAL A 12 33.70 -14.99 31.56
C VAL A 12 32.20 -14.77 31.40
N VAL A 13 31.45 -15.88 31.42
CA VAL A 13 30.00 -15.89 31.26
C VAL A 13 29.28 -15.30 32.48
N THR A 14 29.81 -15.50 33.70
CA THR A 14 29.24 -14.86 34.90
C THR A 14 29.56 -13.37 34.99
N LEU A 15 30.72 -12.94 34.49
CA LEU A 15 31.12 -11.53 34.46
C LEU A 15 30.40 -10.73 33.37
N SER A 16 30.01 -11.37 32.26
CA SER A 16 29.36 -10.70 31.13
C SER A 16 28.22 -11.53 30.54
N PRO A 17 27.10 -11.68 31.29
CA PRO A 17 26.00 -12.57 30.91
C PRO A 17 25.18 -12.09 29.71
N ARG A 18 25.29 -10.82 29.31
CA ARG A 18 24.54 -10.23 28.18
C ARG A 18 25.19 -10.42 26.81
N VAL A 19 26.39 -11.00 26.74
CA VAL A 19 27.12 -11.16 25.48
C VAL A 19 26.87 -12.57 24.93
N ASP A 20 25.89 -12.69 24.03
CA ASP A 20 25.45 -13.97 23.46
C ASP A 20 26.56 -14.75 22.75
N GLN A 21 27.53 -14.05 22.15
CA GLN A 21 28.68 -14.69 21.52
C GLN A 21 29.53 -15.52 22.50
N LEU A 22 29.63 -15.09 23.76
CA LEU A 22 30.42 -15.80 24.78
C LEU A 22 29.74 -17.13 25.16
N TRP A 23 28.42 -17.09 25.34
CA TRP A 23 27.62 -18.29 25.57
C TRP A 23 27.69 -19.27 24.40
N ASN A 24 27.51 -18.77 23.17
CA ASN A 24 27.60 -19.59 21.96
C ASN A 24 28.98 -20.25 21.79
N ASN A 25 30.06 -19.53 22.08
CA ASN A 25 31.42 -20.08 22.04
C ASN A 25 31.65 -21.14 23.13
N TYR A 26 31.11 -20.94 24.34
CA TYR A 26 31.20 -21.91 25.42
C TYR A 26 30.41 -23.19 25.10
N ILE A 27 29.19 -23.04 24.57
CA ILE A 27 28.36 -24.16 24.12
C ILE A 27 29.06 -24.93 23.00
N ARG A 28 29.62 -24.24 22.00
CA ARG A 28 30.36 -24.87 20.91
C ARG A 28 31.57 -25.66 21.41
N MET A 29 32.25 -25.16 22.44
CA MET A 29 33.33 -25.92 23.09
C MET A 29 32.81 -27.22 23.71
N GLU A 30 31.73 -27.19 24.49
CA GLU A 30 31.16 -28.41 25.08
C GLU A 30 30.58 -29.38 24.04
N GLU A 31 30.02 -28.87 22.94
CA GLU A 31 29.58 -29.69 21.80
C GLU A 31 30.75 -30.40 21.12
N ASN A 32 31.87 -29.69 20.88
CA ASN A 32 33.08 -30.30 20.31
C ASN A 32 33.69 -31.38 21.22
N LEU A 33 33.43 -31.29 22.53
CA LEU A 33 33.83 -32.29 23.52
C LEU A 33 32.83 -33.46 23.64
N GLY A 34 31.71 -33.42 22.90
CA GLY A 34 30.65 -34.43 22.96
C GLY A 34 29.81 -34.40 24.24
N ASN A 35 29.97 -33.37 25.09
CA ASN A 35 29.28 -33.27 26.37
C ASN A 35 27.90 -32.59 26.24
N VAL A 36 26.94 -33.33 25.68
CA VAL A 36 25.56 -32.85 25.45
C VAL A 36 24.85 -32.50 26.77
N ALA A 37 25.20 -33.14 27.88
CA ALA A 37 24.65 -32.83 29.19
C ALA A 37 25.16 -31.48 29.74
N GLY A 38 26.47 -31.22 29.60
CA GLY A 38 27.07 -29.93 29.97
C GLY A 38 26.53 -28.78 29.12
N ALA A 39 26.46 -28.96 27.80
CA ALA A 39 25.88 -27.97 26.91
C ALA A 39 24.43 -27.59 27.31
N ARG A 40 23.62 -28.56 27.73
CA ARG A 40 22.25 -28.31 28.24
C ARG A 40 22.23 -27.47 29.51
N GLN A 41 23.09 -27.77 30.48
CA GLN A 41 23.16 -26.98 31.71
C GLN A 41 23.58 -25.53 31.43
N ILE A 42 24.50 -25.33 30.48
CA ILE A 42 24.93 -24.00 30.06
C ILE A 42 23.77 -23.25 29.40
N PHE A 43 22.99 -23.90 28.53
CA PHE A 43 21.79 -23.31 27.95
C PHE A 43 20.74 -22.95 29.00
N GLU A 44 20.42 -23.82 29.95
CA GLU A 44 19.47 -23.47 31.03
C GLU A 44 19.97 -22.29 31.88
N ARG A 45 21.28 -22.24 32.16
CA ARG A 45 21.89 -21.09 32.86
C ARG A 45 21.80 -19.82 32.02
N TRP A 46 21.98 -19.92 30.71
CA TRP A 46 21.83 -18.78 29.79
C TRP A 46 20.39 -18.27 29.77
N MET A 47 19.41 -19.16 29.69
CA MET A 47 17.99 -18.81 29.68
C MET A 47 17.52 -18.15 30.98
N HIS A 48 18.17 -18.42 32.12
CA HIS A 48 17.90 -17.72 33.37
C HIS A 48 18.17 -16.20 33.29
N TRP A 49 19.12 -15.79 32.45
CA TRP A 49 19.44 -14.38 32.21
C TRP A 49 18.50 -13.71 31.20
N MET A 50 17.47 -14.41 30.70
CA MET A 50 16.52 -13.95 29.69
C MET A 50 17.23 -13.33 28.47
N PRO A 51 17.94 -14.15 27.66
CA PRO A 51 18.63 -13.66 26.49
C PRO A 51 17.65 -13.20 25.40
N ASP A 52 18.21 -12.51 24.41
CA ASP A 52 17.46 -12.05 23.24
C ASP A 52 16.93 -13.25 22.42
N HIS A 53 15.99 -12.99 21.52
CA HIS A 53 15.32 -13.99 20.68
C HIS A 53 16.29 -14.94 19.98
N GLU A 54 17.45 -14.46 19.52
CA GLU A 54 18.49 -15.29 18.89
C GLU A 54 19.09 -16.35 19.83
N GLY A 55 19.22 -16.04 21.12
CA GLY A 55 19.73 -16.98 22.12
C GLY A 55 18.77 -18.15 22.33
N TRP A 56 17.48 -17.88 22.42
CA TRP A 56 16.43 -18.90 22.50
C TRP A 56 16.37 -19.78 21.25
N LEU A 57 16.45 -19.17 20.06
CA LEU A 57 16.50 -19.91 18.80
C LEU A 57 17.73 -20.82 18.70
N SER A 58 18.87 -20.39 19.23
CA SER A 58 20.08 -21.21 19.29
C SER A 58 19.88 -22.45 20.17
N TYR A 59 19.16 -22.32 21.28
CA TYR A 59 18.82 -23.45 22.15
C TYR A 59 17.84 -24.42 21.48
N ILE A 60 16.85 -23.89 20.78
CA ILE A 60 15.89 -24.70 20.01
C ILE A 60 16.61 -25.47 18.91
N LYS A 61 17.45 -24.80 18.11
CA LYS A 61 18.26 -25.45 17.06
C LYS A 61 19.14 -26.56 17.62
N PHE A 62 19.76 -26.34 18.79
CA PHE A 62 20.50 -27.37 19.50
C PHE A 62 19.61 -28.60 19.79
N LYS A 63 18.43 -28.41 20.36
CA LYS A 63 17.50 -29.51 20.68
C LYS A 63 17.00 -30.26 19.46
N LEU A 64 16.73 -29.55 18.36
CA LEU A 64 16.31 -30.15 17.10
C LEU A 64 17.41 -31.04 16.50
N ARG A 65 18.70 -30.66 16.62
CA ARG A 65 19.82 -31.51 16.16
C ARG A 65 19.88 -32.86 16.87
N TYR A 66 19.48 -32.92 18.14
CA TYR A 66 19.44 -34.16 18.93
C TYR A 66 18.06 -34.85 18.90
N ASN A 67 17.16 -34.43 18.01
CA ASN A 67 15.80 -34.97 17.88
C ASN A 67 14.97 -34.94 19.19
N GLU A 68 15.27 -34.00 20.09
CA GLU A 68 14.54 -33.82 21.36
C GLU A 68 13.31 -32.92 21.19
N VAL A 69 12.38 -33.33 20.33
CA VAL A 69 11.23 -32.53 19.87
C VAL A 69 10.37 -32.00 21.02
N GLN A 70 10.00 -32.85 21.97
CA GLN A 70 9.12 -32.45 23.08
C GLN A 70 9.77 -31.43 24.00
N ARG A 71 11.10 -31.44 24.11
CA ARG A 71 11.83 -30.43 24.89
C ARG A 71 11.98 -29.13 24.11
N ALA A 72 12.16 -29.21 22.79
CA ALA A 72 12.13 -28.02 21.93
C ALA A 72 10.80 -27.27 22.06
N ARG A 73 9.66 -27.99 22.11
CA ARG A 73 8.34 -27.43 22.41
C ARG A 73 8.28 -26.65 23.70
N HIS A 74 8.72 -27.27 24.79
CA HIS A 74 8.71 -26.62 26.09
C HIS A 74 9.57 -25.34 26.12
N ILE A 75 10.66 -25.32 25.35
CA ILE A 75 11.51 -24.12 25.21
C ILE A 75 10.79 -23.04 24.39
N PHE A 76 10.03 -23.40 23.35
CA PHE A 76 9.19 -22.45 22.61
C PHE A 76 8.09 -21.86 23.47
N GLU A 77 7.40 -22.66 24.29
CA GLU A 77 6.41 -22.17 25.25
C GLU A 77 7.03 -21.15 26.22
N ARG A 78 8.23 -21.44 26.73
CA ARG A 78 8.99 -20.52 27.57
C ARG A 78 9.42 -19.25 26.83
N LEU A 79 9.87 -19.36 25.58
CA LEU A 79 10.25 -18.23 24.74
C LEU A 79 9.08 -17.26 24.57
N VAL A 80 7.91 -17.80 24.26
CA VAL A 80 6.67 -17.03 24.09
C VAL A 80 6.22 -16.37 25.40
N GLN A 81 6.37 -17.05 26.55
CA GLN A 81 6.07 -16.46 27.86
C GLN A 81 7.06 -15.35 28.24
N CYS A 82 8.35 -15.50 27.92
CA CYS A 82 9.37 -14.50 28.22
C CYS A 82 9.30 -13.28 27.30
N HIS A 83 8.93 -13.50 26.03
CA HIS A 83 8.85 -12.46 25.00
C HIS A 83 7.48 -12.44 24.29
N PRO A 84 6.37 -12.10 24.99
CA PRO A 84 5.02 -12.18 24.42
C PRO A 84 4.80 -11.27 23.20
N TYR A 85 5.49 -10.14 23.15
CA TYR A 85 5.34 -9.11 22.10
C TYR A 85 6.27 -9.31 20.90
N ASN A 86 7.12 -10.34 20.89
CA ASN A 86 8.01 -10.57 19.76
C ASN A 86 7.31 -11.43 18.71
N LEU A 87 6.86 -10.80 17.60
CA LEU A 87 6.17 -11.51 16.53
C LEU A 87 6.99 -12.66 15.93
N SER A 88 8.31 -12.48 15.81
CA SER A 88 9.21 -13.50 15.25
C SER A 88 9.18 -14.78 16.09
N ALA A 89 9.06 -14.68 17.42
CA ALA A 89 8.98 -15.84 18.30
C ALA A 89 7.73 -16.70 18.01
N TRP A 90 6.58 -16.06 17.84
CA TRP A 90 5.31 -16.72 17.52
C TRP A 90 5.33 -17.37 16.14
N ILE A 91 5.82 -16.66 15.12
CA ILE A 91 5.94 -17.19 13.76
C ILE A 91 6.88 -18.40 13.75
N ASN A 92 8.04 -18.32 14.40
CA ASN A 92 9.00 -19.43 14.48
C ASN A 92 8.42 -20.64 15.23
N PHE A 93 7.59 -20.43 16.25
CA PHE A 93 6.93 -21.51 16.98
C PHE A 93 5.88 -22.22 16.11
N ALA A 94 5.06 -21.45 15.40
CA ALA A 94 4.08 -22.01 14.47
C ALA A 94 4.73 -22.75 13.29
N ASP A 95 5.79 -22.17 12.69
CA ASP A 95 6.57 -22.81 11.63
C ASP A 95 7.22 -24.13 12.12
N PHE A 96 7.61 -24.19 13.39
CA PHE A 96 8.13 -25.40 14.00
C PHE A 96 7.05 -26.47 14.13
N GLU A 97 5.88 -26.17 14.70
CA GLU A 97 4.79 -27.15 14.81
C GLU A 97 4.28 -27.61 13.43
N MET A 98 4.29 -26.72 12.44
CA MET A 98 3.98 -27.07 11.04
C MET A 98 5.00 -28.07 10.48
N LYS A 99 6.30 -27.89 10.73
CA LYS A 99 7.34 -28.87 10.33
C LYS A 99 7.19 -30.21 11.02
N MET A 100 6.64 -30.24 12.23
CA MET A 100 6.37 -31.47 12.96
C MET A 100 5.04 -32.14 12.55
N GLY A 101 4.22 -31.47 11.73
CA GLY A 101 2.93 -31.96 11.24
C GLY A 101 1.75 -31.76 12.20
N GLU A 102 1.93 -31.03 13.29
CA GLU A 102 0.90 -30.79 14.32
C GLU A 102 0.15 -29.48 14.04
N VAL A 103 -0.69 -29.49 13.00
CA VAL A 103 -1.41 -28.30 12.49
C VAL A 103 -2.31 -27.66 13.55
N ASP A 104 -3.02 -28.47 14.35
CA ASP A 104 -3.94 -27.95 15.38
C ASP A 104 -3.21 -27.19 16.48
N ARG A 105 -1.98 -27.60 16.81
CA ARG A 105 -1.15 -26.88 17.79
C ARG A 105 -0.63 -25.58 17.21
N ALA A 106 -0.15 -25.59 15.97
CA ALA A 106 0.27 -24.38 15.29
C ALA A 106 -0.86 -23.34 15.21
N ARG A 107 -2.11 -23.79 15.02
CA ARG A 107 -3.29 -22.91 15.05
C ARG A 107 -3.52 -22.29 16.43
N ASN A 108 -3.51 -23.10 17.49
CA ASN A 108 -3.66 -22.57 18.86
C ASN A 108 -2.58 -21.53 19.17
N VAL A 109 -1.35 -21.72 18.68
CA VAL A 109 -0.25 -20.75 18.82
C VAL A 109 -0.58 -19.42 18.14
N TYR A 110 -1.12 -19.45 16.92
CA TYR A 110 -1.56 -18.23 16.24
C TYR A 110 -2.76 -17.57 16.93
N GLU A 111 -3.73 -18.35 17.41
CA GLU A 111 -4.89 -17.82 18.14
C GLU A 111 -4.46 -17.10 19.43
N CYS A 112 -3.57 -17.71 20.22
CA CYS A 112 -2.99 -17.06 21.40
C CYS A 112 -2.19 -15.80 21.05
N ALA A 113 -1.41 -15.82 19.95
CA ALA A 113 -0.71 -14.64 19.47
C ALA A 113 -1.70 -13.53 19.11
N VAL A 114 -2.78 -13.88 18.40
CA VAL A 114 -3.82 -12.94 17.99
C VAL A 114 -4.45 -12.29 19.22
N GLU A 115 -4.82 -13.06 20.26
CA GLU A 115 -5.37 -12.51 21.51
C GLU A 115 -4.46 -11.47 22.18
N ILE A 116 -3.15 -11.73 22.24
CA ILE A 116 -2.18 -10.83 22.90
C ILE A 116 -1.94 -9.57 22.06
N PHE A 117 -1.65 -9.73 20.77
CA PHE A 117 -1.33 -8.59 19.90
C PHE A 117 -2.55 -7.70 19.60
N LEU A 118 -3.76 -8.25 19.68
CA LEU A 118 -5.01 -7.49 19.58
C LEU A 118 -5.33 -6.66 20.83
N ALA A 119 -4.90 -7.09 22.01
CA ALA A 119 -5.20 -6.37 23.24
C ALA A 119 -4.48 -5.01 23.29
N ASP A 120 -3.31 -4.92 22.65
CA ASP A 120 -2.40 -3.78 22.77
C ASP A 120 -2.25 -2.95 21.48
N ASP A 121 -3.07 -3.19 20.44
CA ASP A 121 -3.06 -2.46 19.16
C ASP A 121 -1.66 -2.32 18.50
N HIS A 122 -0.83 -3.36 18.63
CA HIS A 122 0.55 -3.34 18.14
C HIS A 122 0.66 -3.25 16.61
N ASP A 123 1.61 -2.45 16.13
CA ASP A 123 1.88 -2.23 14.70
C ASP A 123 2.20 -3.52 13.91
N GLU A 124 2.69 -4.55 14.60
CA GLU A 124 3.09 -5.83 14.01
C GLU A 124 1.91 -6.80 13.81
N ALA A 125 0.70 -6.46 14.29
CA ALA A 125 -0.48 -7.31 14.16
C ALA A 125 -0.82 -7.63 12.69
N GLU A 126 -0.56 -6.72 11.75
CA GLU A 126 -0.76 -6.97 10.31
C GLU A 126 0.10 -8.14 9.81
N GLN A 127 1.37 -8.17 10.22
CA GLN A 127 2.31 -9.21 9.82
C GLN A 127 1.91 -10.56 10.42
N LEU A 128 1.37 -10.57 11.64
CA LEU A 128 0.80 -11.76 12.28
C LEU A 128 -0.38 -12.32 11.46
N PHE A 129 -1.36 -11.47 11.09
CA PHE A 129 -2.52 -11.92 10.31
C PHE A 129 -2.11 -12.45 8.93
N VAL A 130 -1.14 -11.81 8.28
CA VAL A 130 -0.58 -12.29 7.01
C VAL A 130 0.10 -13.64 7.18
N ALA A 131 0.88 -13.83 8.25
CA ALA A 131 1.53 -15.10 8.53
C ALA A 131 0.50 -16.20 8.85
N PHE A 132 -0.53 -15.88 9.64
CA PHE A 132 -1.59 -16.82 9.99
C PHE A 132 -2.43 -17.23 8.77
N ALA A 133 -2.75 -16.28 7.88
CA ALA A 133 -3.45 -16.59 6.64
C ALA A 133 -2.61 -17.48 5.69
N LYS A 134 -1.30 -17.22 5.58
CA LYS A 134 -0.37 -18.10 4.83
C LYS A 134 -0.24 -19.48 5.47
N PHE A 135 -0.27 -19.56 6.80
CA PHE A 135 -0.28 -20.83 7.51
C PHE A 135 -1.53 -21.65 7.18
N GLU A 136 -2.73 -21.04 7.24
CA GLU A 136 -3.96 -21.75 6.85
C GLU A 136 -4.00 -22.11 5.35
N GLU A 137 -3.29 -21.33 4.50
CA GLU A 137 -3.09 -21.67 3.09
C GLU A 137 -2.18 -22.90 2.90
N MET A 138 -1.09 -22.98 3.66
CA MET A 138 -0.03 -23.98 3.45
C MET A 138 -0.17 -25.24 4.32
N GLY A 139 -0.88 -25.13 5.45
CA GLY A 139 -0.93 -26.11 6.53
C GLY A 139 -1.82 -27.33 6.29
N CYS A 140 -2.67 -27.34 5.26
CA CYS A 140 -3.59 -28.46 5.03
C CYS A 140 -3.58 -28.96 3.58
N ASN A 141 -3.41 -30.28 3.43
CA ASN A 141 -3.79 -31.04 2.23
C ASN A 141 -5.29 -30.86 1.84
N CYS A 142 -6.08 -30.28 2.73
CA CYS A 142 -7.46 -29.87 2.55
C CYS A 142 -7.52 -28.34 2.71
N LYS A 143 -7.33 -27.61 1.61
CA LYS A 143 -7.49 -26.16 1.47
C LYS A 143 -8.64 -25.60 2.34
N GLU A 144 -8.37 -25.17 3.58
CA GLU A 144 -9.35 -24.46 4.41
C GLU A 144 -9.37 -22.98 4.00
N THR A 145 -9.60 -22.73 2.70
CA THR A 145 -9.64 -21.39 2.11
C THR A 145 -10.65 -20.51 2.82
N ASP A 146 -11.74 -21.10 3.31
CA ASP A 146 -12.78 -20.36 4.04
C ASP A 146 -12.31 -19.83 5.39
N ARG A 147 -11.38 -20.51 6.07
CA ARG A 147 -10.81 -20.01 7.33
C ARG A 147 -9.80 -18.90 7.08
N ALA A 148 -8.92 -19.07 6.08
CA ALA A 148 -8.03 -18.00 5.64
C ALA A 148 -8.82 -16.72 5.26
N ARG A 149 -9.96 -16.85 4.57
CA ARG A 149 -10.89 -15.74 4.30
C ARG A 149 -11.42 -15.07 5.57
N CYS A 150 -11.87 -15.85 6.54
CA CYS A 150 -12.35 -15.33 7.81
C CYS A 150 -11.27 -14.53 8.55
N ILE A 151 -10.03 -15.02 8.54
CA ILE A 151 -8.87 -14.32 9.14
C ILE A 151 -8.62 -12.99 8.43
N TYR A 152 -8.59 -12.97 7.10
CA TYR A 152 -8.43 -11.72 6.35
C TYR A 152 -9.55 -10.71 6.60
N LYS A 153 -10.82 -11.17 6.62
CA LYS A 153 -11.98 -10.31 6.93
C LYS A 153 -11.89 -9.75 8.35
N PHE A 154 -11.49 -10.57 9.31
CA PHE A 154 -11.32 -10.18 10.70
C PHE A 154 -10.18 -9.16 10.88
N ALA A 155 -9.07 -9.33 10.17
CA ALA A 155 -7.96 -8.39 10.18
C ALA A 155 -8.35 -7.02 9.58
N LEU A 156 -9.08 -7.02 8.46
CA LEU A 156 -9.57 -5.78 7.82
C LEU A 156 -10.57 -4.99 8.68
N ASP A 157 -11.33 -5.65 9.56
CA ASP A 157 -12.28 -4.97 10.45
C ASP A 157 -11.62 -4.22 11.59
N ARG A 158 -10.41 -4.63 11.98
CA ARG A 158 -9.72 -4.11 13.16
C ARG A 158 -8.55 -3.19 12.81
N ILE A 159 -7.91 -3.38 11.65
CA ILE A 159 -6.77 -2.56 11.24
C ILE A 159 -7.25 -1.22 10.65
N PRO A 160 -6.71 -0.07 11.13
CA PRO A 160 -7.03 1.24 10.58
C PRO A 160 -6.66 1.38 9.09
N LYS A 161 -7.53 2.06 8.34
CA LYS A 161 -7.55 2.18 6.86
C LYS A 161 -6.21 2.54 6.20
N GLY A 162 -5.35 3.33 6.86
CA GLY A 162 -4.05 3.73 6.31
C GLY A 162 -2.97 2.64 6.32
N ARG A 163 -3.16 1.56 7.08
CA ARG A 163 -2.22 0.41 7.16
C ARG A 163 -2.77 -0.85 6.50
N ALA A 164 -4.05 -0.87 6.14
CA ALA A 164 -4.71 -2.04 5.57
C ALA A 164 -4.41 -2.25 4.07
N GLU A 165 -3.69 -1.36 3.39
CA GLU A 165 -3.41 -1.48 1.95
C GLU A 165 -2.62 -2.74 1.59
N ASP A 166 -1.59 -3.06 2.36
CA ASP A 166 -0.74 -4.23 2.12
C ASP A 166 -1.47 -5.54 2.43
N LEU A 167 -2.27 -5.56 3.50
CA LEU A 167 -3.17 -6.65 3.82
C LEU A 167 -4.22 -6.85 2.71
N TYR A 168 -4.81 -5.78 2.21
CA TYR A 168 -5.79 -5.82 1.12
C TYR A 168 -5.16 -6.35 -0.18
N ARG A 169 -3.96 -5.89 -0.53
CA ARG A 169 -3.22 -6.41 -1.70
C ARG A 169 -2.99 -7.91 -1.60
N LYS A 170 -2.60 -8.40 -0.42
CA LYS A 170 -2.38 -9.84 -0.16
C LYS A 170 -3.68 -10.63 -0.17
N PHE A 171 -4.76 -10.09 0.39
CA PHE A 171 -6.08 -10.72 0.36
C PHE A 171 -6.64 -10.85 -1.07
N LEU A 172 -6.49 -9.81 -1.90
CA LEU A 172 -6.85 -9.87 -3.32
C LEU A 172 -6.04 -10.93 -4.08
N ALA A 173 -4.73 -11.04 -3.79
CA ALA A 173 -3.89 -12.07 -4.39
C ALA A 173 -4.33 -13.49 -3.98
N PHE A 174 -4.71 -13.67 -2.71
CA PHE A 174 -5.27 -14.92 -2.19
C PHE A 174 -6.60 -15.27 -2.88
N GLU A 175 -7.55 -14.33 -2.96
CA GLU A 175 -8.85 -14.60 -3.59
C GLU A 175 -8.72 -14.86 -5.10
N LYS A 176 -7.76 -14.21 -5.78
CA LYS A 176 -7.45 -14.52 -7.19
C LYS A 176 -6.98 -15.97 -7.41
N GLN A 177 -6.34 -16.57 -6.41
CA GLN A 177 -5.84 -17.93 -6.49
C GLN A 177 -6.90 -18.98 -6.08
N TYR A 178 -7.84 -18.63 -5.19
CA TYR A 178 -8.72 -19.62 -4.54
C TYR A 178 -10.23 -19.31 -4.57
N GLY A 179 -10.68 -18.18 -5.14
CA GLY A 179 -12.08 -17.74 -5.12
C GLY A 179 -12.87 -17.93 -6.42
N ASP A 180 -14.19 -18.07 -6.28
CA ASP A 180 -15.18 -17.75 -7.32
C ASP A 180 -15.24 -16.23 -7.47
N ARG A 181 -14.83 -15.77 -8.64
CA ARG A 181 -14.37 -14.39 -8.87
C ARG A 181 -15.43 -13.31 -8.63
N GLU A 182 -16.71 -13.61 -8.82
CA GLU A 182 -17.76 -12.58 -8.88
C GLU A 182 -18.50 -12.38 -7.54
N GLY A 183 -18.93 -13.46 -6.86
CA GLY A 183 -19.78 -13.32 -5.67
C GLY A 183 -19.07 -12.76 -4.43
N ILE A 184 -17.74 -12.92 -4.34
CA ILE A 184 -16.96 -12.47 -3.18
C ILE A 184 -16.48 -11.03 -3.37
N GLU A 185 -16.12 -10.63 -4.59
CA GLU A 185 -15.84 -9.24 -4.94
C GLU A 185 -17.04 -8.34 -4.62
N ASP A 186 -18.26 -8.80 -4.94
CA ASP A 186 -19.50 -8.07 -4.62
C ASP A 186 -19.77 -7.92 -3.12
N ALA A 187 -19.53 -8.97 -2.33
CA ALA A 187 -19.74 -8.93 -0.88
C ALA A 187 -18.73 -8.02 -0.17
N ILE A 188 -17.46 -8.06 -0.59
CA ILE A 188 -16.40 -7.19 -0.04
C ILE A 188 -16.60 -5.75 -0.51
N ALA A 189 -16.92 -5.54 -1.79
CA ALA A 189 -17.29 -4.22 -2.31
C ALA A 189 -18.47 -3.66 -1.52
N GLY A 190 -19.49 -4.47 -1.21
CA GLY A 190 -20.61 -4.08 -0.34
C GLY A 190 -20.17 -3.57 1.04
N LYS A 191 -19.26 -4.27 1.71
CA LYS A 191 -18.76 -3.86 3.04
C LYS A 191 -17.91 -2.59 2.98
N MET A 192 -17.00 -2.52 2.00
CA MET A 192 -16.15 -1.35 1.79
C MET A 192 -16.97 -0.12 1.38
N ARG A 193 -18.01 -0.29 0.55
CA ARG A 193 -19.00 0.75 0.21
C ARG A 193 -19.61 1.39 1.43
N LEU A 194 -20.17 0.58 2.34
CA LEU A 194 -20.78 1.08 3.58
C LEU A 194 -19.77 1.86 4.43
N GLN A 195 -18.52 1.41 4.49
CA GLN A 195 -17.46 2.06 5.26
C GLN A 195 -16.92 3.35 4.61
N TYR A 196 -16.90 3.43 3.28
CA TYR A 196 -16.57 4.65 2.54
C TYR A 196 -17.72 5.65 2.62
N GLU A 197 -18.98 5.20 2.52
CA GLU A 197 -20.16 6.05 2.73
C GLU A 197 -20.18 6.64 4.14
N ASP A 198 -19.89 5.85 5.18
CA ASP A 198 -19.76 6.36 6.55
C ASP A 198 -18.57 7.34 6.69
N GLY A 199 -17.44 7.05 6.06
CA GLY A 199 -16.27 7.94 6.04
C GLY A 199 -16.57 9.30 5.39
N VAL A 200 -17.25 9.28 4.25
CA VAL A 200 -17.72 10.46 3.52
C VAL A 200 -18.75 11.23 4.33
N ARG A 201 -19.68 10.54 5.01
CA ARG A 201 -20.67 11.20 5.89
C ARG A 201 -20.02 11.91 7.07
N LYS A 202 -19.00 11.30 7.67
CA LYS A 202 -18.26 11.86 8.81
C LYS A 202 -17.40 13.05 8.40
N ASN A 203 -16.72 12.98 7.27
CA ASN A 203 -15.92 14.08 6.75
C ASN A 203 -16.03 14.20 5.22
N PRO A 204 -17.03 14.96 4.73
CA PRO A 204 -17.22 15.17 3.28
C PRO A 204 -16.03 15.82 2.57
N MET A 205 -15.16 16.50 3.33
CA MET A 205 -13.99 17.22 2.80
C MET A 205 -12.75 16.34 2.65
N ASN A 206 -12.80 15.08 3.09
CA ASN A 206 -11.69 14.16 2.93
C ASN A 206 -11.66 13.58 1.50
N TYR A 207 -11.01 14.29 0.58
CA TYR A 207 -10.84 13.85 -0.81
C TYR A 207 -10.12 12.51 -0.95
N ASP A 208 -9.27 12.10 0.01
CA ASP A 208 -8.61 10.78 -0.06
C ASP A 208 -9.65 9.66 0.06
N THR A 209 -10.62 9.80 0.97
CA THR A 209 -11.72 8.82 1.08
C THR A 209 -12.62 8.79 -0.16
N TRP A 210 -12.77 9.92 -0.85
CA TRP A 210 -13.48 9.98 -2.13
C TRP A 210 -12.71 9.29 -3.24
N PHE A 211 -11.40 9.50 -3.33
CA PHE A 211 -10.55 8.82 -4.32
C PHE A 211 -10.55 7.30 -4.11
N ASP A 212 -10.46 6.85 -2.86
CA ASP A 212 -10.50 5.43 -2.55
C ASP A 212 -11.87 4.82 -2.88
N TYR A 213 -12.96 5.55 -2.60
CA TYR A 213 -14.32 5.11 -2.93
C TYR A 213 -14.52 4.98 -4.45
N ILE A 214 -14.05 5.96 -5.21
CA ILE A 214 -14.11 5.96 -6.68
C ILE A 214 -13.33 4.79 -7.26
N ARG A 215 -12.09 4.59 -6.83
CA ARG A 215 -11.25 3.46 -7.30
C ARG A 215 -11.88 2.10 -7.02
N LEU A 216 -12.60 1.96 -5.91
CA LEU A 216 -13.35 0.75 -5.61
C LEU A 216 -14.49 0.55 -6.62
N GLU A 217 -15.30 1.58 -6.87
CA GLU A 217 -16.44 1.46 -7.79
C GLU A 217 -16.00 1.28 -9.25
N GLU A 218 -14.90 1.92 -9.67
CA GLU A 218 -14.29 1.70 -10.99
C GLU A 218 -13.87 0.24 -11.18
N ARG A 219 -13.34 -0.41 -10.13
CA ARG A 219 -12.98 -1.83 -10.18
C ARG A 219 -14.18 -2.76 -10.28
N VAL A 220 -15.29 -2.42 -9.62
CA VAL A 220 -16.54 -3.19 -9.71
C VAL A 220 -17.22 -2.96 -11.07
N GLY A 221 -16.93 -1.85 -11.73
CA GLY A 221 -17.39 -1.59 -13.10
C GLY A 221 -18.85 -1.16 -13.22
N ASN A 222 -19.51 -0.77 -12.12
CA ASN A 222 -20.88 -0.27 -12.18
C ASN A 222 -20.90 1.22 -12.60
N GLN A 223 -21.14 1.47 -13.89
CA GLN A 223 -21.07 2.80 -14.50
C GLN A 223 -22.06 3.84 -13.91
N GLU A 224 -23.22 3.40 -13.43
CA GLU A 224 -24.21 4.30 -12.82
C GLU A 224 -23.74 4.75 -11.43
N ARG A 225 -23.24 3.81 -10.64
CA ARG A 225 -22.73 4.11 -9.29
C ARG A 225 -21.46 4.95 -9.33
N VAL A 226 -20.52 4.63 -10.21
CA VAL A 226 -19.30 5.43 -10.39
C VAL A 226 -19.67 6.88 -10.67
N ARG A 227 -20.63 7.10 -11.58
CA ARG A 227 -21.14 8.44 -11.89
C ARG A 227 -21.74 9.14 -10.67
N GLU A 228 -22.62 8.46 -9.92
CA GLU A 228 -23.23 9.02 -8.72
C GLU A 228 -22.16 9.45 -7.69
N VAL A 229 -21.16 8.61 -7.47
CA VAL A 229 -20.05 8.91 -6.54
C VAL A 229 -19.24 10.11 -7.00
N TYR A 230 -18.94 10.20 -8.29
CA TYR A 230 -18.26 11.38 -8.86
C TYR A 230 -19.08 12.66 -8.72
N GLU A 231 -20.38 12.62 -9.05
CA GLU A 231 -21.27 13.79 -8.93
C GLU A 231 -21.39 14.26 -7.48
N ARG A 232 -21.48 13.32 -6.53
CA ARG A 232 -21.50 13.61 -5.09
C ARG A 232 -20.17 14.17 -4.60
N ALA A 233 -19.05 13.64 -5.07
CA ALA A 233 -17.73 14.13 -4.72
C ALA A 233 -17.52 15.56 -5.26
N ILE A 234 -17.99 15.84 -6.48
CA ILE A 234 -17.93 17.16 -7.12
C ILE A 234 -18.82 18.19 -6.41
N ALA A 235 -19.97 17.77 -5.88
CA ALA A 235 -20.88 18.65 -5.14
C ALA A 235 -20.24 19.21 -3.84
N ASN A 236 -19.24 18.53 -3.29
CA ASN A 236 -18.48 19.02 -2.14
C ASN A 236 -17.40 20.00 -2.61
N VAL A 237 -17.78 21.27 -2.77
CA VAL A 237 -16.84 22.32 -3.17
C VAL A 237 -15.89 22.66 -2.01
N PRO A 238 -14.56 22.66 -2.23
CA PRO A 238 -13.59 23.09 -1.23
C PRO A 238 -13.87 24.49 -0.67
N PRO A 239 -13.75 24.74 0.65
CA PRO A 239 -13.69 26.09 1.18
C PRO A 239 -12.44 26.82 0.65
N ALA A 240 -12.61 28.09 0.31
CA ALA A 240 -11.74 28.84 -0.60
C ALA A 240 -10.30 29.11 -0.14
N GLU A 241 -9.93 28.77 1.10
CA GLU A 241 -8.69 29.27 1.72
C GLU A 241 -7.47 28.36 1.52
N GLU A 242 -7.64 27.07 1.22
CA GLU A 242 -6.53 26.10 1.15
C GLU A 242 -6.28 25.54 -0.25
N LYS A 243 -5.12 25.89 -0.85
CA LYS A 243 -4.66 25.42 -2.17
C LYS A 243 -4.66 23.88 -2.31
N ARG A 244 -4.43 23.16 -1.22
CA ARG A 244 -4.34 21.68 -1.20
C ARG A 244 -5.64 21.00 -1.60
N TYR A 245 -6.78 21.53 -1.16
CA TYR A 245 -8.08 20.95 -1.49
C TYR A 245 -8.48 21.24 -2.93
N TRP A 246 -8.14 22.41 -3.46
CA TRP A 246 -8.38 22.77 -4.86
C TRP A 246 -7.60 21.90 -5.84
N GLN A 247 -6.33 21.59 -5.56
CA GLN A 247 -5.55 20.65 -6.36
C GLN A 247 -6.25 19.28 -6.43
N ARG A 248 -6.64 18.74 -5.26
CA ARG A 248 -7.34 17.44 -5.19
C ARG A 248 -8.71 17.48 -5.88
N TYR A 249 -9.44 18.58 -5.76
CA TYR A 249 -10.71 18.78 -6.44
C TYR A 249 -10.54 18.81 -7.97
N ILE A 250 -9.51 19.48 -8.49
CA ILE A 250 -9.20 19.46 -9.93
C ILE A 250 -8.81 18.05 -10.39
N TYR A 251 -8.01 17.31 -9.60
CA TYR A 251 -7.70 15.91 -9.90
C TYR A 251 -8.94 15.02 -9.93
N LEU A 252 -9.92 15.26 -9.05
CA LEU A 252 -11.20 14.56 -9.06
C LEU A 252 -11.95 14.78 -10.39
N TRP A 253 -12.00 16.03 -10.87
CA TRP A 253 -12.58 16.37 -12.18
C TRP A 253 -11.82 15.75 -13.35
N ILE A 254 -10.48 15.75 -13.31
CA ILE A 254 -9.65 15.10 -14.34
C ILE A 254 -9.90 13.60 -14.37
N ASN A 255 -9.99 12.95 -13.20
CA ASN A 255 -10.30 11.53 -13.12
C ASN A 255 -11.72 11.24 -13.62
N TYR A 256 -12.69 12.10 -13.32
CA TYR A 256 -14.05 11.95 -13.84
C TYR A 256 -14.10 12.05 -15.37
N ALA A 257 -13.40 13.04 -15.94
CA ALA A 257 -13.31 13.21 -17.38
C ALA A 257 -12.61 12.03 -18.06
N LEU A 258 -11.50 11.54 -17.47
CA LEU A 258 -10.80 10.34 -17.94
C LEU A 258 -11.67 9.09 -17.89
N TYR A 259 -12.39 8.87 -16.79
CA TYR A 259 -13.32 7.75 -16.66
C TYR A 259 -14.40 7.79 -17.75
N LYS A 260 -14.95 8.98 -18.03
CA LYS A 260 -15.93 9.16 -19.10
C LYS A 260 -15.35 8.96 -20.50
N GLU A 261 -14.10 9.37 -20.72
CA GLU A 261 -13.39 9.17 -21.98
C GLU A 261 -13.08 7.69 -22.24
N VAL A 262 -12.56 6.97 -21.24
CA VAL A 262 -12.07 5.59 -21.38
C VAL A 262 -13.18 4.55 -21.24
N ASP A 263 -14.06 4.67 -20.24
CA ASP A 263 -15.02 3.61 -19.90
C ASP A 263 -16.43 3.85 -20.45
N ALA A 264 -16.84 5.10 -20.65
CA ALA A 264 -18.19 5.43 -21.14
C ALA A 264 -18.25 5.72 -22.65
N GLY A 265 -17.13 6.07 -23.29
CA GLY A 265 -17.08 6.44 -24.71
C GLY A 265 -17.95 7.65 -25.09
N ASP A 266 -18.45 8.41 -24.11
CA ASP A 266 -19.38 9.51 -24.28
C ASP A 266 -18.59 10.83 -24.30
N LEU A 267 -18.07 11.16 -25.48
CA LEU A 267 -17.18 12.31 -25.67
C LEU A 267 -17.90 13.66 -25.52
N GLU A 268 -19.21 13.74 -25.78
CA GLU A 268 -19.98 14.98 -25.62
C GLU A 268 -20.16 15.36 -24.15
N ARG A 269 -20.47 14.39 -23.29
CA ARG A 269 -20.58 14.67 -21.84
C ARG A 269 -19.25 15.00 -21.21
N THR A 270 -18.15 14.38 -21.67
CA THR A 270 -16.79 14.70 -21.23
C THR A 270 -16.46 16.17 -21.50
N ARG A 271 -16.93 16.72 -22.61
CA ARG A 271 -16.80 18.15 -22.94
C ARG A 271 -17.50 19.04 -21.93
N ASP A 272 -18.72 18.72 -21.54
CA ASP A 272 -19.46 19.51 -20.55
C ASP A 272 -18.77 19.47 -19.19
N VAL A 273 -18.20 18.33 -18.81
CA VAL A 273 -17.36 18.18 -17.60
C VAL A 273 -16.13 19.07 -17.64
N TYR A 274 -15.42 19.11 -18.77
CA TYR A 274 -14.28 20.02 -18.95
C TYR A 274 -14.69 21.49 -18.97
N ARG A 275 -15.84 21.84 -19.56
CA ARG A 275 -16.38 23.21 -19.55
C ARG A 275 -16.73 23.67 -18.15
N THR A 276 -17.39 22.84 -17.35
CA THR A 276 -17.71 23.16 -15.96
C THR A 276 -16.43 23.30 -15.14
N LEU A 277 -15.46 22.38 -15.30
CA LEU A 277 -14.15 22.49 -14.66
C LEU A 277 -13.46 23.81 -15.02
N PHE A 278 -13.48 24.19 -16.30
CA PHE A 278 -12.87 25.42 -16.79
C PHE A 278 -13.54 26.66 -16.18
N ILE A 279 -14.87 26.70 -16.12
CA ILE A 279 -15.61 27.81 -15.48
C ILE A 279 -15.25 27.90 -14.00
N PHE A 280 -15.28 26.79 -13.25
CA PHE A 280 -14.93 26.79 -11.83
C PHE A 280 -13.48 27.20 -11.57
N TYR A 281 -12.55 26.72 -12.39
CA TYR A 281 -11.14 27.08 -12.32
C TYR A 281 -10.93 28.59 -12.47
N PHE A 282 -11.54 29.21 -13.48
CA PHE A 282 -11.42 30.66 -13.72
C PHE A 282 -12.18 31.50 -12.69
N SER A 283 -13.33 31.03 -12.19
CA SER A 283 -14.12 31.76 -11.19
C SER A 283 -13.50 31.74 -9.79
N PHE A 284 -12.76 30.70 -9.41
CA PHE A 284 -12.29 30.51 -8.04
C PHE A 284 -10.77 30.52 -7.87
N SER A 285 -9.96 30.38 -8.94
CA SER A 285 -8.50 30.31 -8.79
C SER A 285 -7.71 31.00 -9.91
N PRO A 286 -7.35 32.29 -9.75
CA PRO A 286 -6.58 33.03 -10.76
C PRO A 286 -5.08 32.70 -10.82
N ARG A 287 -4.55 31.77 -10.00
CA ARG A 287 -3.09 31.66 -9.75
C ARG A 287 -2.53 30.24 -9.61
N MET A 288 -3.25 29.20 -9.98
CA MET A 288 -2.66 27.86 -10.07
C MET A 288 -2.11 27.62 -11.47
N GLU A 289 -0.85 27.22 -11.61
CA GLU A 289 -0.21 26.91 -12.90
C GLU A 289 -0.54 25.49 -13.40
N GLU A 290 -1.82 25.12 -13.45
CA GLU A 290 -2.19 23.78 -13.92
C GLU A 290 -2.37 23.75 -15.45
N ARG A 291 -1.23 23.92 -16.13
CA ARG A 291 -1.00 23.72 -17.57
C ARG A 291 -1.59 22.39 -18.10
N ARG A 292 -1.74 21.40 -17.21
CA ARG A 292 -2.29 20.07 -17.51
C ARG A 292 -3.77 20.10 -17.93
N ILE A 293 -4.58 21.03 -17.42
CA ILE A 293 -6.01 21.09 -17.74
C ILE A 293 -6.21 21.50 -19.20
N PHE A 294 -5.56 22.58 -19.62
CA PHE A 294 -5.59 23.05 -21.02
C PHE A 294 -5.09 21.97 -21.97
N LYS A 295 -3.93 21.36 -21.68
CA LYS A 295 -3.39 20.28 -22.50
C LYS A 295 -4.39 19.14 -22.69
N LYS A 296 -5.00 18.66 -21.60
CA LYS A 296 -5.89 17.51 -21.64
C LYS A 296 -7.24 17.82 -22.29
N TYR A 297 -7.77 19.03 -22.08
CA TYR A 297 -9.01 19.46 -22.73
C TYR A 297 -8.84 19.63 -24.24
N ILE A 298 -7.69 20.16 -24.67
CA ILE A 298 -7.34 20.28 -26.09
C ILE A 298 -7.11 18.91 -26.71
N GLU A 299 -6.35 18.01 -26.07
CA GLU A 299 -6.16 16.63 -26.56
C GLU A 299 -7.50 15.92 -26.79
N MET A 300 -8.47 16.09 -25.89
CA MET A 300 -9.83 15.54 -26.04
C MET A 300 -10.60 16.18 -27.22
N GLU A 301 -10.62 17.51 -27.34
CA GLU A 301 -11.31 18.18 -28.46
C GLU A 301 -10.65 17.88 -29.83
N LEU A 302 -9.35 17.60 -29.85
CA LEU A 302 -8.64 17.09 -31.03
C LEU A 302 -9.06 15.66 -31.39
N CYS A 303 -9.20 14.77 -30.40
CA CYS A 303 -9.74 13.43 -30.61
C CYS A 303 -11.19 13.46 -31.16
N LEU A 304 -11.96 14.49 -30.78
CA LEU A 304 -13.30 14.76 -31.31
C LEU A 304 -13.31 15.34 -32.74
N GLY A 305 -12.17 15.76 -33.28
CA GLY A 305 -12.08 16.42 -34.59
C GLY A 305 -12.64 17.86 -34.61
N ASN A 306 -12.90 18.45 -33.44
CA ASN A 306 -13.49 19.78 -33.32
C ASN A 306 -12.42 20.88 -33.35
N ILE A 307 -12.09 21.37 -34.54
CA ILE A 307 -10.99 22.31 -34.73
C ILE A 307 -11.28 23.71 -34.16
N ASP A 308 -12.48 24.28 -34.37
CA ASP A 308 -12.79 25.63 -33.91
C ASP A 308 -12.82 25.78 -32.38
N PRO A 309 -13.33 24.80 -31.61
CA PRO A 309 -13.13 24.76 -30.16
C PRO A 309 -11.67 24.66 -29.75
N CYS A 310 -10.86 23.84 -30.42
CA CYS A 310 -9.43 23.73 -30.14
C CYS A 310 -8.72 25.08 -30.28
N ARG A 311 -9.00 25.84 -31.36
CA ARG A 311 -8.47 27.19 -31.57
C ARG A 311 -8.80 28.14 -30.44
N LYS A 312 -10.07 28.22 -30.06
CA LYS A 312 -10.53 29.06 -28.94
C LYS A 312 -9.89 28.67 -27.61
N LEU A 313 -9.57 27.40 -27.41
CA LEU A 313 -8.88 26.92 -26.22
C LEU A 313 -7.41 27.29 -26.23
N TYR A 314 -6.72 27.17 -27.37
CA TYR A 314 -5.35 27.65 -27.52
C TYR A 314 -5.25 29.17 -27.35
N GLU A 315 -6.15 29.94 -27.95
CA GLU A 315 -6.21 31.41 -27.78
C GLU A 315 -6.35 31.78 -26.29
N LYS A 316 -7.31 31.18 -25.59
CA LYS A 316 -7.48 31.39 -24.14
C LYS A 316 -6.29 30.90 -23.32
N TYR A 317 -5.63 29.83 -23.76
CA TYR A 317 -4.43 29.33 -23.08
C TYR A 317 -3.27 30.32 -23.20
N LEU A 318 -3.12 30.95 -24.36
CA LEU A 318 -2.11 31.95 -24.65
C LEU A 318 -2.42 33.30 -24.00
N GLU A 319 -3.70 33.71 -23.90
CA GLU A 319 -4.11 34.86 -23.10
C GLU A 319 -3.76 34.70 -21.62
N TRP A 320 -3.92 33.48 -21.10
CA TRP A 320 -3.68 33.17 -19.69
C TRP A 320 -2.20 32.89 -19.37
N SER A 321 -1.43 32.36 -20.32
CA SER A 321 0.00 32.11 -20.18
C SER A 321 0.76 32.46 -21.47
N PRO A 322 1.00 33.76 -21.73
CA PRO A 322 1.74 34.22 -22.91
C PRO A 322 3.19 33.71 -22.97
N GLU A 323 3.78 33.41 -21.82
CA GLU A 323 5.18 32.99 -21.65
C GLU A 323 5.43 31.54 -22.14
N ASN A 324 4.36 30.75 -22.32
CA ASN A 324 4.45 29.31 -22.52
C ASN A 324 4.73 28.91 -23.98
N CYS A 325 6.01 28.65 -24.28
CA CYS A 325 6.47 28.23 -25.60
C CYS A 325 5.87 26.89 -26.07
N TYR A 326 5.48 25.98 -25.16
CA TYR A 326 4.85 24.71 -25.54
C TYR A 326 3.45 24.91 -26.13
N ALA A 327 2.67 25.84 -25.56
CA ALA A 327 1.33 26.17 -26.05
C ALA A 327 1.40 26.78 -27.46
N TRP A 328 2.33 27.73 -27.66
CA TRP A 328 2.61 28.33 -28.97
C TRP A 328 3.02 27.27 -30.00
N SER A 329 4.00 26.43 -29.68
CA SER A 329 4.46 25.34 -30.55
C SER A 329 3.32 24.38 -30.91
N LYS A 330 2.55 23.90 -29.94
CA LYS A 330 1.44 22.98 -30.20
C LYS A 330 0.29 23.61 -30.99
N TYR A 331 0.01 24.90 -30.78
CA TYR A 331 -1.00 25.59 -31.58
C TYR A 331 -0.55 25.71 -33.06
N THR A 332 0.74 26.01 -33.29
CA THR A 332 1.28 26.05 -34.65
C THR A 332 1.34 24.67 -35.31
N GLU A 333 1.65 23.60 -34.57
CA GLU A 333 1.60 22.23 -35.08
C GLU A 333 0.19 21.83 -35.50
N LEU A 334 -0.84 22.25 -34.75
CA LEU A 334 -2.24 22.04 -35.11
C LEU A 334 -2.57 22.72 -36.44
N GLU A 335 -2.30 24.02 -36.58
CA GLU A 335 -2.61 24.75 -37.83
C GLU A 335 -1.78 24.23 -39.03
N LYS A 336 -0.54 23.79 -38.79
CA LYS A 336 0.25 23.08 -39.82
C LYS A 336 -0.38 21.75 -40.24
N SER A 337 -0.94 20.98 -39.29
CA SER A 337 -1.62 19.71 -39.60
C SER A 337 -2.91 19.90 -40.40
N LEU A 338 -3.48 21.10 -40.35
CA LEU A 338 -4.67 21.52 -41.11
C LEU A 338 -4.33 22.22 -42.44
N ASP A 339 -3.04 22.30 -42.80
CA ASP A 339 -2.51 22.99 -43.99
C ASP A 339 -2.76 24.52 -44.02
N GLU A 340 -3.12 25.11 -42.88
CA GLU A 340 -3.34 26.56 -42.71
C GLU A 340 -2.02 27.30 -42.41
N THR A 341 -1.09 27.22 -43.37
CA THR A 341 0.29 27.71 -43.21
C THR A 341 0.40 29.22 -42.92
N GLU A 342 -0.52 30.04 -43.42
CA GLU A 342 -0.54 31.48 -43.15
C GLU A 342 -0.90 31.79 -41.69
N ARG A 343 -1.84 31.05 -41.10
CA ARG A 343 -2.19 31.20 -39.68
C ARG A 343 -1.09 30.70 -38.78
N ALA A 344 -0.47 29.58 -39.13
CA ALA A 344 0.69 29.07 -38.40
C ALA A 344 1.83 30.12 -38.34
N ARG A 345 2.09 30.82 -39.46
CA ARG A 345 3.07 31.92 -39.51
C ARG A 345 2.67 33.10 -38.61
N ALA A 346 1.41 33.53 -38.69
CA ALA A 346 0.91 34.62 -37.86
C ALA A 346 1.05 34.30 -36.35
N ILE A 347 0.79 33.05 -35.95
CA ILE A 347 0.96 32.59 -34.56
C ILE A 347 2.44 32.62 -34.14
N PHE A 348 3.37 32.20 -35.00
CA PHE A 348 4.81 32.31 -34.72
C PHE A 348 5.28 33.77 -34.60
N GLU A 349 4.79 34.65 -35.46
CA GLU A 349 5.11 36.09 -35.38
C GLU A 349 4.61 36.70 -34.06
N LEU A 350 3.40 36.34 -33.63
CA LEU A 350 2.84 36.75 -32.33
C LEU A 350 3.64 36.19 -31.14
N ALA A 351 4.15 34.95 -31.26
CA ALA A 351 4.99 34.33 -30.24
C ALA A 351 6.35 35.04 -30.11
N ILE A 352 6.98 35.38 -31.24
CA ILE A 352 8.29 36.08 -31.28
C ILE A 352 8.16 37.52 -30.76
N ALA A 353 6.99 38.15 -30.93
CA ALA A 353 6.71 39.49 -30.42
C ALA A 353 6.51 39.55 -28.89
N GLN A 354 6.42 38.41 -28.18
CA GLN A 354 6.24 38.40 -26.73
C GLN A 354 7.53 38.80 -25.99
N PRO A 355 7.42 39.64 -24.93
CA PRO A 355 8.58 40.16 -24.23
C PRO A 355 9.27 39.15 -23.28
N ILE A 356 8.55 38.11 -22.84
CA ILE A 356 9.03 37.08 -21.91
C ILE A 356 8.55 35.73 -22.41
N LEU A 357 9.48 34.78 -22.60
CA LEU A 357 9.24 33.43 -23.11
C LEU A 357 10.04 32.42 -22.27
N ASP A 358 9.42 31.32 -21.85
CA ASP A 358 10.04 30.28 -21.00
C ASP A 358 11.26 29.62 -21.67
N LEU A 359 11.11 29.13 -22.90
CA LEU A 359 12.11 28.36 -23.66
C LEU A 359 12.09 28.75 -25.15
N PRO A 360 12.68 29.90 -25.51
CA PRO A 360 12.61 30.44 -26.88
C PRO A 360 13.19 29.51 -27.95
N GLU A 361 14.19 28.69 -27.59
CA GLU A 361 14.85 27.74 -28.50
C GLU A 361 13.90 26.70 -29.11
N PHE A 362 12.78 26.40 -28.46
CA PHE A 362 11.77 25.47 -28.97
C PHE A 362 10.88 26.09 -30.06
N LEU A 363 10.78 27.42 -30.12
CA LEU A 363 10.00 28.14 -31.14
C LEU A 363 10.83 28.50 -32.37
N TRP A 364 12.16 28.55 -32.21
CA TRP A 364 13.11 28.92 -33.28
C TRP A 364 13.63 27.72 -34.09
N LYS A 365 13.32 26.49 -33.67
CA LYS A 365 13.52 25.25 -34.44
C LYS A 365 12.28 24.95 -35.27
#